data_AF-A0A1A0DAY9-F1
#
_entry.id   AF-A0A1A0DAY9-F1
#
_cell.length_a   1.000
_cell.length_b   1.000
_cell.length_c   1.000
_cell.angle_alpha   90.00
_cell.angle_beta   90.00
_cell.angle_gamma   90.00
#
_symmetry.space_group_name_H-M   'P 1'
#
loop_
_entity.id
_entity.type
_entity.pdbx_description
1 polymer ?
#
loop_
_entity_poly.entity_id
_entity_poly.type
_entity_poly.pdbx_seq_one_letter_code
_entity_poly.pdbx_strand_id
1 'polypeptide(L)'
;MKKNVLVMISGIAILGGIGWLGARHAEHLMLDKSIERFRQTLGPDASFTYKKATPGVLGRSVKFTSLVFRQGPETITADEAEVSKPVTKGSESPLIEHLSFRNFQMADTAGSLHLAKLAMEGVTLPVKEDVHTPAHTLSIQHAEATKLHGFIDSLQSDIAADTVTVDDFGESMASHLEATKLQFSADVPPARHVSADHVGIDGLDLAGLYNSLTTGAAYTGRNGTRDIQIDHLAIDGDSPLLRAVKILSHSSKSETAEQEVSSVQDAELWPSLPNLGWLPTLGYDHLRASLVLNDTHDLKTDKLHIEELSVDAAQMGRLHLDGDFAQAGSHAVVAANADMQVLHMHMNYMDHGLVPKILDQAAKARNMNLQDMLSGWQEQIKQGNNPILAQALTYALHPEKGPLDIYIQPQRPLPLMTVLASLGAVGVAPQIAQQVGLSLHTP
;
A
#
# COMPACT_ATOMS: atom_id res chain seq x y z
N MET A 1 11.37 12.87 13.54
CA MET A 1 10.00 12.62 13.02
C MET A 1 8.88 12.94 14.02
N LYS A 2 9.05 12.78 15.36
CA LYS A 2 8.04 13.15 16.37
C LYS A 2 7.59 14.64 16.41
N LYS A 3 8.36 15.56 15.84
CA LYS A 3 8.10 17.02 15.98
C LYS A 3 7.09 17.58 14.98
N ASN A 4 7.10 17.12 13.72
CA ASN A 4 6.38 17.78 12.64
C ASN A 4 4.86 17.56 12.69
N VAL A 5 4.43 16.40 13.21
CA VAL A 5 3.01 16.03 13.44
C VAL A 5 2.36 16.89 14.52
N LEU A 6 3.11 17.11 15.60
CA LEU A 6 2.69 17.99 16.68
C LEU A 6 2.41 19.40 16.15
N VAL A 7 3.01 19.77 15.02
CA VAL A 7 2.99 21.13 14.50
C VAL A 7 1.90 21.37 13.48
N MET A 8 1.60 20.48 12.51
CA MET A 8 0.40 20.66 11.68
C MET A 8 -0.87 20.67 12.55
N ILE A 9 -0.92 19.78 13.55
CA ILE A 9 -1.94 19.76 14.60
C ILE A 9 -1.91 21.06 15.40
N SER A 10 -0.74 21.57 15.81
CA SER A 10 -0.65 22.85 16.52
C SER A 10 -1.05 24.04 15.65
N GLY A 11 -0.75 24.04 14.35
CA GLY A 11 -1.06 25.10 13.40
C GLY A 11 -2.56 25.15 13.10
N ILE A 12 -3.19 23.99 12.89
CA ILE A 12 -4.65 23.86 12.78
C ILE A 12 -5.34 24.19 14.11
N ALA A 13 -4.77 23.79 15.25
CA ALA A 13 -5.29 24.14 16.59
C ALA A 13 -5.13 25.65 16.91
N ILE A 14 -4.04 26.27 16.45
CA ILE A 14 -3.76 27.71 16.56
C ILE A 14 -4.71 28.48 15.64
N LEU A 15 -4.92 28.03 14.41
CA LEU A 15 -5.90 28.60 13.48
C LEU A 15 -7.33 28.45 14.01
N GLY A 16 -7.66 27.29 14.61
CA GLY A 16 -8.89 27.09 15.37
C GLY A 16 -9.04 28.01 16.57
N GLY A 17 -7.97 28.24 17.32
CA GLY A 17 -7.91 29.21 18.43
C GLY A 17 -8.11 30.66 17.96
N ILE A 18 -7.61 31.01 16.78
CA ILE A 18 -7.88 32.30 16.12
C ILE A 18 -9.35 32.42 15.73
N GLY A 19 -9.93 31.34 15.19
CA GLY A 19 -11.37 31.23 14.93
C GLY A 19 -12.21 31.46 16.19
N TRP A 20 -11.79 30.94 17.35
CA TRP A 20 -12.46 31.11 18.65
C TRP A 20 -12.44 32.55 19.16
N LEU A 21 -11.31 33.24 19.01
CA LEU A 21 -11.13 34.59 19.56
C LEU A 21 -11.70 35.67 18.63
N GLY A 22 -11.54 35.53 17.32
CA GLY A 22 -12.10 36.46 16.32
C GLY A 22 -13.64 36.46 16.29
N ALA A 23 -14.21 35.30 16.59
CA ALA A 23 -15.64 35.05 16.63
C ALA A 23 -16.46 35.75 17.73
N ARG A 24 -15.82 36.12 18.84
CA ARG A 24 -16.55 36.58 20.03
C ARG A 24 -17.08 38.03 19.87
N HIS A 25 -16.68 38.73 18.82
CA HIS A 25 -17.03 40.13 18.62
C HIS A 25 -17.29 40.43 17.13
N ALA A 26 -18.56 40.59 16.76
CA ALA A 26 -19.04 40.79 15.39
C ALA A 26 -18.80 42.20 14.81
N GLU A 27 -18.05 43.06 15.50
CA GLU A 27 -17.72 44.42 15.05
C GLU A 27 -16.23 44.50 14.67
N HIS A 28 -15.92 45.07 13.50
CA HIS A 28 -14.56 45.19 12.95
C HIS A 28 -13.51 45.71 13.96
N LEU A 29 -13.89 46.62 14.87
CA LEU A 29 -12.99 47.21 15.87
C LEU A 29 -12.57 46.25 17.00
N MET A 30 -13.26 45.12 17.16
CA MET A 30 -12.96 44.14 18.20
C MET A 30 -12.29 42.86 17.68
N LEU A 31 -12.34 42.62 16.36
CA LEU A 31 -11.61 41.54 15.70
C LEU A 31 -10.09 41.75 15.83
N ASP A 32 -9.61 42.96 15.53
CA ASP A 32 -8.18 43.27 15.66
C ASP A 32 -7.71 43.13 17.11
N LYS A 33 -8.55 43.53 18.09
CA LYS A 33 -8.24 43.39 19.53
C LYS A 33 -8.20 41.93 19.97
N SER A 34 -9.08 41.07 19.46
CA SER A 34 -9.09 39.66 19.83
C SER A 34 -7.93 38.90 19.18
N ILE A 35 -7.58 39.23 17.95
CA ILE A 35 -6.37 38.71 17.30
C ILE A 35 -5.11 39.21 18.02
N GLU A 36 -5.07 40.46 18.48
CA GLU A 36 -3.93 40.97 19.25
C GLU A 36 -3.80 40.28 20.61
N ARG A 37 -4.92 40.00 21.31
CA ARG A 37 -4.91 39.15 22.51
C ARG A 37 -4.42 37.74 22.21
N PHE A 38 -4.80 37.16 21.07
CA PHE A 38 -4.27 35.87 20.64
C PHE A 38 -2.76 35.91 20.44
N ARG A 39 -2.24 36.94 19.75
CA ARG A 39 -0.79 37.12 19.57
C ARG A 39 -0.04 37.22 20.89
N GLN A 40 -0.66 37.79 21.93
CA GLN A 40 -0.09 37.83 23.29
C GLN A 40 -0.10 36.47 24.00
N THR A 41 -0.96 35.53 23.59
CA THR A 41 -0.97 34.15 24.11
C THR A 41 -0.03 33.21 23.34
N LEU A 42 0.48 33.63 22.19
CA LEU A 42 1.50 32.89 21.47
C LEU A 42 2.81 32.89 22.28
N GLY A 43 3.50 31.75 22.30
CA GLY A 43 4.82 31.65 22.91
C GLY A 43 5.84 32.55 22.21
N PRO A 44 7.02 32.80 22.83
CA PRO A 44 8.03 33.71 22.28
C PRO A 44 8.54 33.31 20.89
N ASP A 45 8.45 32.03 20.53
CA ASP A 45 8.91 31.48 19.25
C ASP A 45 7.81 31.44 18.17
N ALA A 46 6.64 32.03 18.43
CA ALA A 46 5.51 32.02 17.52
C ALA A 46 5.09 33.42 17.09
N SER A 47 4.76 33.59 15.82
CA SER A 47 4.26 34.84 15.26
C SER A 47 3.10 34.59 14.30
N PHE A 48 2.11 35.47 14.36
CA PHE A 48 0.95 35.46 13.47
C PHE A 48 0.77 36.86 12.86
N THR A 49 0.72 36.93 11.53
CA THR A 49 0.57 38.17 10.76
C THR A 49 -0.37 37.96 9.57
N TYR A 50 -1.01 39.04 9.13
CA TYR A 50 -1.98 39.04 8.03
C TYR A 50 -2.08 40.47 7.46
N LYS A 51 -2.52 40.59 6.20
CA LYS A 51 -2.74 41.90 5.55
C LYS A 51 -4.09 42.51 5.92
N LYS A 52 -5.14 41.68 5.96
CA LYS A 52 -6.50 42.08 6.29
C LYS A 52 -7.25 40.92 6.93
N ALA A 53 -8.04 41.20 7.96
CA ALA A 53 -8.99 40.27 8.55
C ALA A 53 -10.41 40.86 8.43
N THR A 54 -11.38 40.04 8.05
CA THR A 54 -12.79 40.44 7.95
C THR A 54 -13.70 39.37 8.55
N PRO A 55 -14.77 39.73 9.27
CA PRO A 55 -15.79 38.76 9.66
C PRO A 55 -16.39 38.09 8.43
N GLY A 56 -16.59 36.77 8.49
CA GLY A 56 -17.28 36.01 7.46
C GLY A 56 -18.81 36.08 7.58
N VAL A 57 -19.50 35.20 6.86
CA VAL A 57 -20.97 35.24 6.75
C VAL A 57 -21.63 35.10 8.13
N LEU A 58 -22.54 36.03 8.46
CA LEU A 58 -23.20 36.10 9.77
C LEU A 58 -22.24 36.17 10.96
N GLY A 59 -21.00 36.62 10.70
CA GLY A 59 -19.92 36.67 11.66
C GLY A 59 -19.53 35.30 12.21
N ARG A 60 -19.89 34.17 11.57
CA ARG A 60 -19.60 32.77 11.98
C ARG A 60 -18.21 32.27 11.62
N SER A 61 -17.45 33.05 10.89
CA SER A 61 -16.07 32.74 10.51
C SER A 61 -15.24 34.02 10.49
N VAL A 62 -13.93 33.87 10.35
CA VAL A 62 -13.00 34.97 10.08
C VAL A 62 -12.26 34.66 8.79
N LYS A 63 -12.21 35.64 7.89
CA LYS A 63 -11.46 35.59 6.64
C LYS A 63 -10.18 36.39 6.77
N PHE A 64 -9.06 35.79 6.42
CA PHE A 64 -7.74 36.40 6.37
C PHE A 64 -7.24 36.51 4.93
N THR A 65 -6.46 37.55 4.66
CA THR A 65 -5.69 37.69 3.42
C THR A 65 -4.20 37.81 3.73
N SER A 66 -3.38 37.14 2.93
CA SER A 66 -1.92 37.04 3.11
C SER A 66 -1.56 36.60 4.54
N LEU A 67 -2.13 35.48 4.97
CA LEU A 67 -1.89 34.90 6.29
C LEU A 67 -0.48 34.34 6.34
N VAL A 68 0.25 34.65 7.41
CA VAL A 68 1.55 34.05 7.72
C VAL A 68 1.59 33.71 9.20
N PHE A 69 1.76 32.42 9.48
CA PHE A 69 2.02 31.89 10.80
C PHE A 69 3.42 31.29 10.84
N ARG A 70 4.19 31.57 11.89
CA ARG A 70 5.49 30.96 12.13
C ARG A 70 5.57 30.44 13.54
N GLN A 71 6.18 29.28 13.73
CA GLN A 71 6.48 28.71 15.03
C GLN A 71 7.81 27.98 14.97
N GLY A 72 8.86 28.54 15.59
CA GLY A 72 10.21 28.01 15.46
C GLY A 72 10.64 27.91 13.98
N PRO A 73 11.07 26.72 13.49
CA PRO A 73 11.45 26.54 12.09
C PRO A 73 10.26 26.45 11.12
N GLU A 74 9.03 26.30 11.62
CA GLU A 74 7.86 26.07 10.77
C GLU A 74 7.23 27.37 10.31
N THR A 75 6.80 27.39 9.05
CA THR A 75 6.07 28.50 8.44
C THR A 75 4.85 27.97 7.70
N ILE A 76 3.69 28.54 7.99
CA ILE A 76 2.44 28.35 7.25
C ILE A 76 2.06 29.66 6.58
N THR A 77 1.76 29.62 5.29
CA THR A 77 1.27 30.79 4.53
C THR A 77 0.02 30.44 3.73
N ALA A 78 -0.84 31.42 3.52
CA ALA A 78 -1.98 31.32 2.61
C ALA A 78 -2.35 32.70 2.06
N ASP A 79 -2.75 32.76 0.79
CA ASP A 79 -3.25 34.00 0.20
C ASP A 79 -4.61 34.38 0.78
N GLU A 80 -5.46 33.38 0.99
CA GLU A 80 -6.75 33.51 1.64
C GLU A 80 -6.94 32.36 2.63
N ALA A 81 -7.50 32.64 3.79
CA ALA A 81 -7.89 31.63 4.77
C ALA A 81 -9.25 31.99 5.37
N GLU A 82 -10.15 31.02 5.48
CA GLU A 82 -11.41 31.16 6.22
C GLU A 82 -11.46 30.13 7.35
N VAL A 83 -11.74 30.60 8.56
CA VAL A 83 -11.83 29.74 9.75
C VAL A 83 -13.14 29.99 10.46
N SER A 84 -13.97 28.94 10.56
CA SER A 84 -15.21 28.99 11.35
C SER A 84 -14.93 29.09 12.84
N LYS A 85 -15.87 29.66 13.60
CA LYS A 85 -15.78 29.62 15.07
C LYS A 85 -15.80 28.17 15.51
N PRO A 86 -14.93 27.76 16.45
CA PRO A 86 -15.09 26.47 17.05
C PRO A 86 -16.34 26.47 17.94
N VAL A 87 -17.02 25.34 17.97
CA VAL A 87 -18.21 25.11 18.78
C VAL A 87 -17.87 24.04 19.82
N THR A 88 -18.03 24.37 21.09
CA THR A 88 -18.03 23.38 22.19
C THR A 88 -19.46 22.95 22.45
N LYS A 89 -19.94 21.91 21.74
CA LYS A 89 -21.26 21.32 21.97
C LYS A 89 -21.19 20.24 23.05
N GLY A 90 -21.05 20.60 24.32
CA GLY A 90 -21.08 19.63 25.43
C GLY A 90 -19.96 18.57 25.45
N SER A 91 -19.11 18.52 24.41
CA SER A 91 -17.85 17.77 24.34
C SER A 91 -16.70 18.64 24.87
N GLU A 92 -15.72 18.01 25.52
CA GLU A 92 -14.53 18.71 26.03
C GLU A 92 -13.62 19.23 24.90
N SER A 93 -13.74 18.64 23.69
CA SER A 93 -12.92 18.98 22.52
C SER A 93 -13.56 20.06 21.63
N PRO A 94 -12.83 21.14 21.26
CA PRO A 94 -13.30 22.15 20.33
C PRO A 94 -13.46 21.59 18.89
N LEU A 95 -14.62 21.82 18.28
CA LEU A 95 -14.92 21.45 16.90
C LEU A 95 -14.90 22.68 15.99
N ILE A 96 -14.07 22.71 14.96
CA ILE A 96 -14.12 23.70 13.87
C ILE A 96 -15.01 23.15 12.76
N GLU A 97 -16.16 23.80 12.53
CA GLU A 97 -17.12 23.34 11.50
C GLU A 97 -16.52 23.36 10.08
N HIS A 98 -15.75 24.41 9.74
CA HIS A 98 -15.16 24.59 8.42
C HIS A 98 -13.86 25.38 8.48
N LEU A 99 -12.88 24.93 7.70
CA LEU A 99 -11.59 25.57 7.49
C LEU A 99 -11.25 25.52 6.00
N SER A 100 -10.87 26.64 5.40
CA SER A 100 -10.40 26.64 4.01
C SER A 100 -9.24 27.58 3.77
N PHE A 101 -8.38 27.21 2.82
CA PHE A 101 -7.21 27.96 2.40
C PHE A 101 -7.09 27.98 0.88
N ARG A 102 -6.56 29.09 0.36
CA ARG A 102 -6.13 29.25 -1.02
C ARG A 102 -4.62 29.50 -1.07
N ASN A 103 -3.93 28.80 -1.97
CA ASN A 103 -2.47 28.83 -2.10
C ASN A 103 -1.80 28.56 -0.74
N PHE A 104 -2.19 27.45 -0.10
CA PHE A 104 -1.65 27.04 1.19
C PHE A 104 -0.23 26.53 1.01
N GLN A 105 0.68 26.98 1.86
CA GLN A 105 2.06 26.49 1.91
C GLN A 105 2.46 26.23 3.35
N MET A 106 3.11 25.10 3.59
CA MET A 106 3.75 24.75 4.84
C MET A 106 5.20 24.40 4.55
N ALA A 107 6.13 24.90 5.36
CA ALA A 107 7.55 24.55 5.26
C ALA A 107 8.14 24.39 6.65
N ASP A 108 8.98 23.37 6.81
CA ASP A 108 9.74 23.10 8.03
C ASP A 108 11.14 22.54 7.68
N THR A 109 11.89 22.08 8.68
CA THR A 109 13.22 21.47 8.45
C THR A 109 13.19 20.10 7.78
N ALA A 110 12.02 19.46 7.71
CA ALA A 110 11.87 18.14 7.11
C ALA A 110 11.27 18.19 5.70
N GLY A 111 10.77 19.34 5.25
CA GLY A 111 10.19 19.45 3.93
C GLY A 111 9.30 20.65 3.71
N SER A 112 8.54 20.58 2.63
CA SER A 112 7.52 21.57 2.30
C SER A 112 6.26 20.90 1.73
N LEU A 113 5.13 21.57 1.84
CA LEU A 113 3.85 21.17 1.30
C LEU A 113 3.19 22.41 0.69
N HIS A 114 2.75 22.30 -0.55
CA HIS A 114 2.06 23.33 -1.30
C HIS A 114 0.74 22.79 -1.85
N LEU A 115 -0.36 23.51 -1.64
CA LEU A 115 -1.70 23.15 -2.10
C LEU A 115 -2.35 24.39 -2.75
N ALA A 116 -3.00 24.25 -3.90
CA ALA A 116 -3.76 25.34 -4.50
C ALA A 116 -5.02 25.67 -3.69
N LYS A 117 -5.70 24.62 -3.20
CA LYS A 117 -6.86 24.72 -2.30
C LYS A 117 -6.72 23.64 -1.22
N LEU A 118 -7.09 23.99 0.00
CA LEU A 118 -7.34 23.05 1.09
C LEU A 118 -8.68 23.42 1.71
N ALA A 119 -9.60 22.47 1.85
CA ALA A 119 -10.83 22.62 2.59
C ALA A 119 -10.95 21.46 3.57
N MET A 120 -11.36 21.73 4.80
CA MET A 120 -11.60 20.73 5.84
C MET A 120 -12.89 21.06 6.57
N GLU A 121 -13.65 20.01 6.88
CA GLU A 121 -14.92 20.07 7.58
C GLU A 121 -14.87 19.18 8.82
N GLY A 122 -15.59 19.61 9.87
CA GLY A 122 -15.73 18.83 11.09
C GLY A 122 -14.39 18.51 11.78
N VAL A 123 -13.49 19.48 11.88
CA VAL A 123 -12.16 19.29 12.48
C VAL A 123 -12.26 19.34 13.99
N THR A 124 -12.04 18.21 14.68
CA THR A 124 -11.99 18.15 16.14
C THR A 124 -10.56 18.29 16.60
N LEU A 125 -10.28 19.34 17.37
CA LEU A 125 -8.93 19.62 17.88
C LEU A 125 -8.60 18.73 19.08
N PRO A 126 -7.35 18.28 19.22
CA PRO A 126 -6.92 17.60 20.43
C PRO A 126 -6.90 18.56 21.62
N VAL A 127 -7.34 18.07 22.78
CA VAL A 127 -7.24 18.80 24.06
C VAL A 127 -6.02 18.27 24.80
N LYS A 128 -5.24 19.17 25.41
CA LYS A 128 -4.14 18.76 26.30
C LYS A 128 -4.69 17.92 27.45
N GLU A 129 -3.95 16.86 27.78
CA GLU A 129 -4.25 15.95 28.90
C GLU A 129 -4.68 16.69 30.17
N ASP A 130 -5.80 16.25 30.74
CA ASP A 130 -5.93 16.16 32.19
C ASP A 130 -5.72 14.69 32.55
N VAL A 131 -5.18 14.39 33.74
CA VAL A 131 -4.67 13.05 34.14
C VAL A 131 -5.73 11.92 34.10
N HIS A 132 -6.99 12.23 33.77
CA HIS A 132 -8.14 11.32 33.88
C HIS A 132 -8.97 11.14 32.59
N THR A 133 -8.64 11.82 31.49
CA THR A 133 -9.36 11.65 30.21
C THR A 133 -8.47 11.08 29.13
N PRO A 134 -8.90 10.03 28.39
CA PRO A 134 -8.15 9.51 27.26
C PRO A 134 -7.95 10.61 26.22
N ALA A 135 -6.75 10.69 25.65
CA ALA A 135 -6.40 11.73 24.69
C ALA A 135 -7.38 11.73 23.50
N HIS A 136 -8.10 12.84 23.30
CA HIS A 136 -8.82 13.04 22.05
C HIS A 136 -7.80 13.34 20.95
N THR A 137 -7.61 12.41 20.03
CA THR A 137 -6.75 12.56 18.86
C THR A 137 -7.43 13.47 17.82
N LEU A 138 -6.64 14.13 16.96
CA LEU A 138 -7.16 14.95 15.86
C LEU A 138 -8.12 14.09 15.02
N SER A 139 -9.34 14.58 14.79
CA SER A 139 -10.25 13.98 13.80
C SER A 139 -10.73 15.01 12.79
N ILE A 140 -10.97 14.54 11.56
CA ILE A 140 -11.41 15.35 10.42
C ILE A 140 -12.51 14.56 9.73
N GLN A 141 -13.71 15.14 9.62
CA GLN A 141 -14.84 14.49 8.96
C GLN A 141 -14.65 14.43 7.45
N HIS A 142 -14.19 15.53 6.85
CA HIS A 142 -13.90 15.61 5.42
C HIS A 142 -12.73 16.57 5.18
N ALA A 143 -11.82 16.20 4.29
CA ALA A 143 -10.75 17.05 3.79
C ALA A 143 -10.65 16.92 2.28
N GLU A 144 -10.47 18.04 1.58
CA GLU A 144 -10.22 18.11 0.14
C GLU A 144 -8.99 19.01 -0.09
N ALA A 145 -7.99 18.49 -0.79
CA ALA A 145 -6.83 19.23 -1.25
C ALA A 145 -6.71 19.15 -2.78
N THR A 146 -6.31 20.25 -3.42
CA THR A 146 -6.05 20.26 -4.88
C THR A 146 -4.65 20.78 -5.20
N LYS A 147 -4.07 20.23 -6.27
CA LYS A 147 -2.69 20.50 -6.71
C LYS A 147 -1.71 20.38 -5.53
N LEU A 148 -1.78 19.21 -4.87
CA LEU A 148 -0.88 18.87 -3.79
C LEU A 148 0.52 18.66 -4.36
N HIS A 149 1.51 19.30 -3.74
CA HIS A 149 2.92 19.08 -3.98
C HIS A 149 3.66 19.12 -2.65
N GLY A 150 4.28 18.03 -2.25
CA GLY A 150 5.10 17.92 -1.06
C GLY A 150 6.53 17.55 -1.42
N PHE A 151 7.49 18.11 -0.68
CA PHE A 151 8.89 17.72 -0.74
C PHE A 151 9.30 17.19 0.63
N ILE A 152 9.96 16.03 0.67
CA ILE A 152 10.42 15.38 1.90
C ILE A 152 11.95 15.38 1.89
N ASP A 153 12.56 16.22 2.71
CA ASP A 153 14.01 16.44 2.72
C ASP A 153 14.78 15.17 3.09
N SER A 154 14.32 14.40 4.09
CA SER A 154 15.01 13.18 4.51
C SER A 154 15.05 12.09 3.44
N LEU A 155 14.09 12.11 2.50
CA LEU A 155 14.01 11.16 1.40
C LEU A 155 14.53 11.76 0.09
N GLN A 156 14.79 13.07 0.06
CA GLN A 156 15.05 13.83 -1.17
C GLN A 156 14.03 13.46 -2.26
N SER A 157 12.74 13.48 -1.87
CA SER A 157 11.64 12.98 -2.68
C SER A 157 10.50 13.97 -2.76
N ASP A 158 9.86 14.01 -3.92
CA ASP A 158 8.64 14.77 -4.18
C ASP A 158 7.42 13.85 -4.19
N ILE A 159 6.31 14.36 -3.67
CA ILE A 159 4.98 13.75 -3.76
C ILE A 159 4.02 14.77 -4.39
N ALA A 160 3.22 14.37 -5.36
CA ALA A 160 2.24 15.24 -5.99
C ALA A 160 0.93 14.51 -6.27
N ALA A 161 -0.18 15.25 -6.25
CA ALA A 161 -1.50 14.76 -6.64
C ALA A 161 -2.38 15.91 -7.16
N ASP A 162 -3.24 15.63 -8.14
CA ASP A 162 -4.17 16.64 -8.67
C ASP A 162 -5.28 16.94 -7.67
N THR A 163 -5.85 15.89 -7.05
CA THR A 163 -6.80 15.98 -5.95
C THR A 163 -6.53 14.91 -4.92
N VAL A 164 -6.75 15.23 -3.65
CA VAL A 164 -6.78 14.26 -2.55
C VAL A 164 -7.99 14.57 -1.68
N THR A 165 -8.85 13.59 -1.44
CA THR A 165 -9.93 13.67 -0.47
C THR A 165 -9.75 12.63 0.62
N VAL A 166 -10.08 13.01 1.85
CA VAL A 166 -10.08 12.13 3.00
C VAL A 166 -11.37 12.34 3.77
N ASP A 167 -12.12 11.27 4.00
CA ASP A 167 -13.29 11.27 4.87
C ASP A 167 -13.00 10.48 6.14
N ASP A 168 -13.65 10.88 7.24
CA ASP A 168 -13.68 10.15 8.50
C ASP A 168 -12.28 9.79 9.02
N PHE A 169 -11.34 10.74 8.95
CA PHE A 169 -10.01 10.61 9.55
C PHE A 169 -10.12 10.75 11.07
N GLY A 170 -9.76 9.69 11.79
CA GLY A 170 -9.75 9.69 13.25
C GLY A 170 -9.43 8.29 13.76
N GLU A 171 -8.94 8.20 14.99
CA GLU A 171 -8.51 6.91 15.55
C GLU A 171 -9.69 5.92 15.61
N SER A 172 -9.46 4.68 15.16
CA SER A 172 -10.46 3.63 15.02
C SER A 172 -11.62 3.91 14.04
N MET A 173 -11.54 4.96 13.23
CA MET A 173 -12.58 5.32 12.24
C MET A 173 -12.40 4.59 10.90
N ALA A 174 -13.47 4.52 10.10
CA ALA A 174 -13.46 3.96 8.75
C ALA A 174 -13.13 5.09 7.81
N SER A 175 -11.85 5.33 7.58
CA SER A 175 -11.48 6.42 6.71
C SER A 175 -11.58 5.99 5.26
N HIS A 176 -11.99 6.94 4.42
CA HIS A 176 -11.96 6.82 2.97
C HIS A 176 -10.92 7.82 2.43
N LEU A 177 -9.99 7.36 1.62
CA LEU A 177 -8.97 8.16 0.96
C LEU A 177 -9.08 7.97 -0.55
N GLU A 178 -9.08 9.08 -1.26
CA GLU A 178 -9.15 9.13 -2.70
C GLU A 178 -8.09 10.11 -3.22
N ALA A 179 -7.23 9.66 -4.12
CA ALA A 179 -6.20 10.48 -4.73
C ALA A 179 -6.19 10.30 -6.26
N THR A 180 -6.10 11.41 -7.00
CA THR A 180 -6.01 11.39 -8.47
C THR A 180 -4.66 11.89 -8.96
N LYS A 181 -4.14 11.22 -10.00
CA LYS A 181 -2.81 11.46 -10.59
C LYS A 181 -1.73 11.57 -9.52
N LEU A 182 -1.69 10.57 -8.65
CA LEU A 182 -0.68 10.47 -7.61
C LEU A 182 0.68 10.24 -8.26
N GLN A 183 1.69 10.97 -7.82
CA GLN A 183 3.07 10.83 -8.23
C GLN A 183 3.97 10.88 -7.00
N PHE A 184 4.95 10.00 -6.95
CA PHE A 184 6.03 10.02 -5.98
C PHE A 184 7.34 9.83 -6.74
N SER A 185 8.30 10.74 -6.55
CA SER A 185 9.59 10.67 -7.22
C SER A 185 10.71 10.81 -6.20
N ALA A 186 11.62 9.86 -6.20
CA ALA A 186 12.86 9.87 -5.44
C ALA A 186 14.02 9.81 -6.42
N ASP A 187 14.73 10.93 -6.58
CA ASP A 187 15.84 11.06 -7.54
C ASP A 187 17.18 10.55 -6.97
N VAL A 188 17.19 10.14 -5.70
CA VAL A 188 18.36 9.56 -5.04
C VAL A 188 18.56 8.10 -5.47
N PRO A 189 19.78 7.68 -5.87
CA PRO A 189 20.03 6.32 -6.30
C PRO A 189 19.71 5.25 -5.23
N PRO A 190 19.01 4.15 -5.60
CA PRO A 190 18.42 3.92 -6.91
C PRO A 190 17.17 4.79 -7.11
N ALA A 191 17.13 5.55 -8.21
CA ALA A 191 16.00 6.43 -8.50
C ALA A 191 14.70 5.62 -8.66
N ARG A 192 13.60 6.18 -8.15
CA ARG A 192 12.28 5.57 -8.17
C ARG A 192 11.22 6.62 -8.47
N HIS A 193 10.46 6.39 -9.53
CA HIS A 193 9.29 7.16 -9.89
C HIS A 193 8.07 6.24 -9.83
N VAL A 194 7.09 6.62 -9.03
CA VAL A 194 5.83 5.90 -8.88
C VAL A 194 4.72 6.84 -9.32
N SER A 195 3.84 6.36 -10.19
CA SER A 195 2.65 7.10 -10.59
C SER A 195 1.42 6.21 -10.63
N ALA A 196 0.26 6.77 -10.30
CA ALA A 196 -1.04 6.13 -10.47
C ALA A 196 -2.08 7.17 -10.87
N ASP A 197 -2.99 6.82 -11.77
CA ASP A 197 -4.06 7.72 -12.20
C ASP A 197 -5.10 7.92 -11.09
N HIS A 198 -5.33 6.88 -10.30
CA HIS A 198 -6.25 6.87 -9.17
C HIS A 198 -5.79 5.89 -8.10
N VAL A 199 -5.91 6.30 -6.84
CA VAL A 199 -5.70 5.48 -5.64
C VAL A 199 -6.88 5.70 -4.71
N GLY A 200 -7.69 4.67 -4.52
CA GLY A 200 -8.80 4.62 -3.57
C GLY A 200 -8.51 3.64 -2.45
N ILE A 201 -8.74 4.05 -1.20
CA ILE A 201 -8.66 3.20 -0.02
C ILE A 201 -9.91 3.47 0.81
N ASP A 202 -10.69 2.44 1.12
CA ASP A 202 -11.87 2.54 1.95
C ASP A 202 -11.81 1.55 3.12
N GLY A 203 -12.38 1.94 4.26
CA GLY A 203 -12.50 1.10 5.44
C GLY A 203 -11.23 0.93 6.28
N LEU A 204 -10.16 1.68 6.01
CA LEU A 204 -8.92 1.64 6.80
C LEU A 204 -8.92 2.69 7.91
N ASP A 205 -8.39 2.35 9.10
CA ASP A 205 -8.08 3.35 10.13
C ASP A 205 -6.79 4.10 9.75
N LEU A 206 -6.94 5.15 8.94
CA LEU A 206 -5.80 5.95 8.43
C LEU A 206 -5.08 6.69 9.55
N ALA A 207 -5.79 7.13 10.59
CA ALA A 207 -5.17 7.80 11.74
C ALA A 207 -4.35 6.81 12.57
N GLY A 208 -4.88 5.61 12.82
CA GLY A 208 -4.16 4.51 13.47
C GLY A 208 -2.95 4.04 12.65
N LEU A 209 -3.08 3.94 11.32
CA LEU A 209 -1.96 3.59 10.44
C LEU A 209 -0.86 4.67 10.52
N TYR A 210 -1.26 5.93 10.42
CA TYR A 210 -0.34 7.05 10.56
C TYR A 210 0.39 7.04 11.91
N ASN A 211 -0.34 6.80 13.01
CA ASN A 211 0.24 6.67 14.34
C ASN A 211 1.23 5.50 14.42
N SER A 212 0.89 4.35 13.84
CA SER A 212 1.79 3.19 13.75
C SER A 212 3.09 3.55 13.02
N LEU A 213 3.00 4.16 11.84
CA LEU A 213 4.16 4.54 11.02
C LEU A 213 5.05 5.58 11.71
N THR A 214 4.45 6.54 12.42
CA THR A 214 5.19 7.66 13.05
C THR A 214 5.79 7.29 14.40
N THR A 215 5.20 6.35 15.14
CA THR A 215 5.66 5.93 16.46
C THR A 215 6.44 4.61 16.44
N GLY A 216 6.32 3.84 15.36
CA GLY A 216 6.83 2.47 15.28
C GLY A 216 5.98 1.45 16.06
N ALA A 217 4.84 1.87 16.63
CA ALA A 217 3.89 0.95 17.25
C ALA A 217 3.27 0.03 16.18
N ALA A 218 2.92 -1.21 16.56
CA ALA A 218 2.24 -2.11 15.64
C ALA A 218 0.86 -1.56 15.25
N TYR A 219 0.53 -1.60 13.95
CA TYR A 219 -0.81 -1.25 13.48
C TYR A 219 -1.78 -2.36 13.87
N THR A 220 -2.84 -2.00 14.59
CA THR A 220 -3.95 -2.91 14.90
C THR A 220 -5.06 -2.68 13.89
N GLY A 221 -5.17 -3.58 12.91
CA GLY A 221 -6.24 -3.52 11.92
C GLY A 221 -7.62 -3.68 12.57
N ARG A 222 -8.62 -3.00 12.02
CA ARG A 222 -10.00 -3.00 12.50
C ARG A 222 -10.81 -4.16 11.90
N ASN A 223 -11.84 -4.59 12.60
CA ASN A 223 -12.90 -5.42 12.03
C ASN A 223 -13.75 -4.61 11.03
N GLY A 224 -14.29 -5.29 10.01
CA GLY A 224 -15.08 -4.66 8.95
C GLY A 224 -14.50 -4.93 7.57
N THR A 225 -14.95 -4.16 6.59
CA THR A 225 -14.48 -4.26 5.21
C THR A 225 -13.33 -3.29 4.94
N ARG A 226 -12.44 -3.68 4.03
CA ARG A 226 -11.36 -2.86 3.47
C ARG A 226 -11.38 -3.03 1.97
N ASP A 227 -11.42 -1.92 1.24
CA ASP A 227 -11.32 -1.89 -0.21
C ASP A 227 -10.11 -1.05 -0.64
N ILE A 228 -9.33 -1.56 -1.59
CA ILE A 228 -8.20 -0.85 -2.20
C ILE A 228 -8.35 -0.94 -3.71
N GLN A 229 -8.28 0.20 -4.38
CA GLN A 229 -8.24 0.32 -5.83
C GLN A 229 -7.06 1.17 -6.26
N ILE A 230 -6.29 0.69 -7.23
CA ILE A 230 -5.24 1.47 -7.89
C ILE A 230 -5.39 1.29 -9.40
N ASP A 231 -5.56 2.39 -10.12
CA ASP A 231 -5.65 2.37 -11.58
C ASP A 231 -4.36 2.94 -12.20
N HIS A 232 -3.86 2.25 -13.23
CA HIS A 232 -2.69 2.62 -14.02
C HIS A 232 -1.44 2.88 -13.16
N LEU A 233 -1.09 1.92 -12.30
CA LEU A 233 0.15 1.98 -11.53
C LEU A 233 1.35 1.81 -12.46
N ALA A 234 2.34 2.69 -12.34
CA ALA A 234 3.65 2.55 -12.94
C ALA A 234 4.74 2.80 -11.88
N ILE A 235 5.75 1.94 -11.89
CA ILE A 235 6.98 2.08 -11.09
C ILE A 235 8.15 2.00 -12.06
N ASP A 236 8.90 3.10 -12.16
CA ASP A 236 10.05 3.26 -13.02
C ASP A 236 11.31 3.56 -12.18
N GLY A 237 12.47 3.11 -12.66
CA GLY A 237 13.78 3.59 -12.24
C GLY A 237 14.51 4.18 -13.46
N ASP A 238 15.75 3.75 -13.71
CA ASP A 238 16.44 4.04 -14.99
C ASP A 238 15.72 3.40 -16.19
N SER A 239 14.93 2.37 -15.93
CA SER A 239 14.04 1.69 -16.87
C SER A 239 12.72 1.36 -16.19
N PRO A 240 11.66 1.01 -16.93
CA PRO A 240 10.45 0.46 -16.33
C PRO A 240 10.74 -0.75 -15.45
N LEU A 241 10.05 -0.84 -14.30
CA LEU A 241 10.16 -1.95 -13.36
C LEU A 241 8.85 -2.73 -13.27
N LEU A 242 7.74 -2.01 -13.06
CA LEU A 242 6.41 -2.58 -12.91
C LEU A 242 5.37 -1.65 -13.54
N ARG A 243 4.38 -2.23 -14.22
CA ARG A 243 3.13 -1.55 -14.57
C ARG A 243 1.95 -2.45 -14.27
N ALA A 244 0.82 -1.87 -13.92
CA ALA A 244 -0.45 -2.59 -13.77
C ALA A 244 -1.60 -1.68 -14.19
N VAL A 245 -2.53 -2.20 -15.00
CA VAL A 245 -3.70 -1.43 -15.44
C VAL A 245 -4.65 -1.20 -14.29
N LYS A 246 -4.88 -2.24 -13.47
CA LYS A 246 -5.79 -2.17 -12.35
C LYS A 246 -5.39 -3.14 -11.24
N ILE A 247 -5.35 -2.65 -10.02
CA ILE A 247 -5.19 -3.44 -8.79
C ILE A 247 -6.44 -3.25 -7.96
N LEU A 248 -7.04 -4.36 -7.54
CA LEU A 248 -8.19 -4.38 -6.64
C LEU A 248 -7.89 -5.32 -5.48
N SER A 249 -8.26 -4.91 -4.28
CA SER A 249 -8.25 -5.77 -3.09
C SER A 249 -9.49 -5.47 -2.27
N HIS A 250 -10.23 -6.52 -1.91
CA HIS A 250 -11.35 -6.46 -0.98
C HIS A 250 -11.05 -7.44 0.16
N SER A 251 -11.12 -6.96 1.39
CA SER A 251 -11.01 -7.80 2.59
C SER A 251 -12.20 -7.59 3.51
N SER A 252 -12.67 -8.68 4.12
CA SER A 252 -13.68 -8.66 5.19
C SER A 252 -13.09 -9.35 6.43
N LYS A 253 -12.89 -8.56 7.49
CA LYS A 253 -12.28 -9.01 8.73
C LYS A 253 -13.28 -9.06 9.89
N SER A 254 -13.24 -10.17 10.61
CA SER A 254 -13.94 -10.40 11.88
C SER A 254 -12.95 -10.68 13.01
N GLU A 255 -13.44 -10.92 14.23
CA GLU A 255 -12.60 -11.32 15.36
C GLU A 255 -11.89 -12.66 15.16
N THR A 256 -12.41 -13.51 14.25
CA THR A 256 -11.95 -14.90 14.14
C THR A 256 -11.36 -15.24 12.78
N ALA A 257 -11.69 -14.48 11.74
CA ALA A 257 -11.23 -14.74 10.39
C ALA A 257 -11.16 -13.46 9.56
N GLU A 258 -10.26 -13.44 8.58
CA GLU A 258 -10.16 -12.44 7.51
C GLU A 258 -10.27 -13.15 6.17
N GLN A 259 -11.15 -12.68 5.28
CA GLN A 259 -11.26 -13.18 3.91
C GLN A 259 -10.79 -12.08 2.96
N GLU A 260 -9.89 -12.39 2.03
CA GLU A 260 -9.36 -11.43 1.07
C GLU A 260 -9.53 -11.94 -0.37
N VAL A 261 -9.98 -11.05 -1.25
CA VAL A 261 -9.96 -11.23 -2.70
C VAL A 261 -9.17 -10.09 -3.32
N SER A 262 -8.06 -10.42 -3.97
CA SER A 262 -7.13 -9.47 -4.58
C SER A 262 -6.91 -9.82 -6.05
N SER A 263 -6.78 -8.82 -6.91
CA SER A 263 -6.50 -9.03 -8.33
C SER A 263 -5.61 -7.94 -8.90
N VAL A 264 -4.80 -8.33 -9.88
CA VAL A 264 -3.96 -7.43 -10.67
C VAL A 264 -4.21 -7.73 -12.14
N GLN A 265 -4.67 -6.72 -12.88
CA GLN A 265 -4.98 -6.83 -14.30
C GLN A 265 -3.82 -6.29 -15.14
N ASP A 266 -3.41 -7.07 -16.14
CA ASP A 266 -2.36 -6.70 -17.10
C ASP A 266 -1.09 -6.16 -16.40
N ALA A 267 -0.55 -6.92 -15.46
CA ALA A 267 0.73 -6.63 -14.84
C ALA A 267 1.86 -6.85 -15.85
N GLU A 268 2.73 -5.85 -16.01
CA GLU A 268 3.98 -5.94 -16.75
C GLU A 268 5.14 -5.82 -15.77
N LEU A 269 6.05 -6.80 -15.77
CA LEU A 269 7.18 -6.91 -14.82
C LEU A 269 8.49 -7.09 -15.57
N TRP A 270 9.43 -6.15 -15.39
CA TRP A 270 10.69 -6.15 -16.11
C TRP A 270 11.80 -6.94 -15.40
N PRO A 271 12.81 -7.46 -16.14
CA PRO A 271 13.90 -8.28 -15.59
C PRO A 271 14.80 -7.59 -14.55
N SER A 272 14.70 -6.26 -14.45
CA SER A 272 15.37 -5.44 -13.44
C SER A 272 14.82 -5.66 -12.02
N LEU A 273 13.62 -6.25 -11.90
CA LEU A 273 13.09 -6.70 -10.61
C LEU A 273 13.82 -7.96 -10.12
N PRO A 274 13.96 -8.15 -8.79
CA PRO A 274 14.52 -9.37 -8.22
C PRO A 274 13.83 -10.63 -8.74
N ASN A 275 14.60 -11.70 -8.94
CA ASN A 275 14.13 -13.02 -9.39
C ASN A 275 13.55 -13.08 -10.83
N LEU A 276 13.59 -12.00 -11.62
CA LEU A 276 13.12 -11.97 -13.02
C LEU A 276 14.24 -11.94 -14.07
N GLY A 277 15.50 -11.99 -13.65
CA GLY A 277 16.67 -11.97 -14.56
C GLY A 277 16.77 -13.16 -15.53
N TRP A 278 15.97 -14.22 -15.34
CA TRP A 278 15.90 -15.35 -16.27
C TRP A 278 15.06 -15.07 -17.53
N LEU A 279 14.14 -14.10 -17.50
CA LEU A 279 13.21 -13.82 -18.61
C LEU A 279 13.93 -13.61 -19.96
N PRO A 280 14.99 -12.78 -20.07
CA PRO A 280 15.68 -12.56 -21.34
C PRO A 280 16.37 -13.83 -21.85
N THR A 281 16.81 -14.73 -20.96
CA THR A 281 17.44 -15.99 -21.38
C THR A 281 16.45 -16.90 -22.12
N LEU A 282 15.16 -16.80 -21.82
CA LEU A 282 14.08 -17.50 -22.53
C LEU A 282 13.50 -16.70 -23.71
N GLY A 283 14.07 -15.52 -24.00
CA GLY A 283 13.63 -14.63 -25.06
C GLY A 283 12.35 -13.85 -24.75
N TYR A 284 12.12 -13.51 -23.47
CA TYR A 284 11.08 -12.59 -23.05
C TYR A 284 11.68 -11.25 -22.63
N ASP A 285 11.14 -10.14 -23.13
CA ASP A 285 11.57 -8.79 -22.75
C ASP A 285 11.12 -8.43 -21.33
N HIS A 286 9.91 -8.84 -20.97
CA HIS A 286 9.28 -8.68 -19.65
C HIS A 286 8.19 -9.76 -19.48
N LEU A 287 7.74 -9.96 -18.24
CA LEU A 287 6.59 -10.80 -17.92
C LEU A 287 5.33 -9.97 -18.06
N ARG A 288 4.33 -10.48 -18.79
CA ARG A 288 2.96 -9.94 -18.80
C ARG A 288 1.99 -10.97 -18.26
N ALA A 289 1.30 -10.65 -17.17
CA ALA A 289 0.40 -11.57 -16.50
C ALA A 289 -0.77 -10.86 -15.82
N SER A 290 -1.89 -11.57 -15.61
CA SER A 290 -2.93 -11.17 -14.68
C SER A 290 -2.95 -12.12 -13.48
N LEU A 291 -3.25 -11.58 -12.30
CA LEU A 291 -3.26 -12.28 -11.02
C LEU A 291 -4.66 -12.20 -10.41
N VAL A 292 -5.13 -13.31 -9.84
CA VAL A 292 -6.27 -13.35 -8.91
C VAL A 292 -5.86 -14.15 -7.69
N LEU A 293 -6.20 -13.66 -6.50
CA LEU A 293 -6.00 -14.30 -5.20
C LEU A 293 -7.33 -14.26 -4.45
N ASN A 294 -7.74 -15.39 -3.90
CA ASN A 294 -8.86 -15.56 -2.99
C ASN A 294 -8.40 -16.43 -1.83
N ASP A 295 -8.33 -15.84 -0.63
CA ASP A 295 -7.86 -16.53 0.56
C ASP A 295 -8.73 -16.24 1.80
N THR A 296 -8.55 -17.08 2.81
CA THR A 296 -9.18 -16.94 4.13
C THR A 296 -8.16 -17.26 5.22
N HIS A 297 -7.91 -16.30 6.10
CA HIS A 297 -7.04 -16.45 7.28
C HIS A 297 -7.87 -16.72 8.53
N ASP A 298 -7.74 -17.90 9.12
CA ASP A 298 -8.24 -18.19 10.46
C ASP A 298 -7.29 -17.60 11.51
N LEU A 299 -7.76 -16.54 12.18
CA LEU A 299 -6.98 -15.78 13.16
C LEU A 299 -6.82 -16.51 14.49
N LYS A 300 -7.63 -17.55 14.77
CA LYS A 300 -7.50 -18.38 15.99
C LYS A 300 -6.45 -19.45 15.84
N THR A 301 -6.38 -20.07 14.66
CA THR A 301 -5.46 -21.17 14.38
C THR A 301 -4.19 -20.74 13.62
N ASP A 302 -4.14 -19.48 13.19
CA ASP A 302 -3.09 -18.90 12.33
C ASP A 302 -2.86 -19.73 11.05
N LYS A 303 -3.97 -20.14 10.45
CA LYS A 303 -3.99 -20.91 9.20
C LYS A 303 -4.52 -20.07 8.07
N LEU A 304 -3.81 -20.06 6.96
CA LEU A 304 -4.25 -19.44 5.72
C LEU A 304 -4.72 -20.54 4.77
N HIS A 305 -5.95 -20.40 4.31
CA HIS A 305 -6.53 -21.21 3.25
C HIS A 305 -6.56 -20.39 1.97
N ILE A 306 -5.85 -20.84 0.92
CA ILE A 306 -5.93 -20.25 -0.41
C ILE A 306 -6.94 -21.07 -1.20
N GLU A 307 -8.10 -20.48 -1.47
CA GLU A 307 -9.13 -21.07 -2.33
C GLU A 307 -8.68 -21.02 -3.80
N GLU A 308 -8.11 -19.89 -4.21
CA GLU A 308 -7.56 -19.73 -5.55
C GLU A 308 -6.43 -18.70 -5.59
N LEU A 309 -5.29 -19.09 -6.15
CA LEU A 309 -4.26 -18.19 -6.68
C LEU A 309 -4.09 -18.53 -8.16
N SER A 310 -4.48 -17.61 -9.05
CA SER A 310 -4.41 -17.77 -10.49
C SER A 310 -3.47 -16.75 -11.11
N VAL A 311 -2.51 -17.22 -11.91
CA VAL A 311 -1.60 -16.40 -12.71
C VAL A 311 -1.81 -16.77 -14.18
N ASP A 312 -2.31 -15.84 -14.98
CA ASP A 312 -2.48 -16.00 -16.42
C ASP A 312 -1.47 -15.14 -17.18
N ALA A 313 -0.49 -15.79 -17.79
CA ALA A 313 0.51 -15.16 -18.65
C ALA A 313 0.36 -15.70 -20.08
N ALA A 314 -0.23 -14.91 -20.98
CA ALA A 314 -0.64 -15.34 -22.31
C ALA A 314 0.46 -16.02 -23.16
N GLN A 315 1.74 -15.67 -22.94
CA GLN A 315 2.88 -16.23 -23.68
C GLN A 315 3.71 -17.27 -22.91
N MET A 316 3.33 -17.56 -21.66
CA MET A 316 4.06 -18.50 -20.80
C MET A 316 3.16 -19.67 -20.42
N GLY A 317 2.00 -19.38 -19.82
CA GLY A 317 1.05 -20.38 -19.36
C GLY A 317 0.08 -19.81 -18.35
N ARG A 318 -0.79 -20.68 -17.85
CA ARG A 318 -1.69 -20.41 -16.73
C ARG A 318 -1.34 -21.31 -15.56
N LEU A 319 -1.14 -20.73 -14.39
CA LEU A 319 -0.92 -21.43 -13.13
C LEU A 319 -2.11 -21.18 -12.20
N HIS A 320 -2.73 -22.24 -11.69
CA HIS A 320 -3.63 -22.18 -10.56
C HIS A 320 -2.97 -22.86 -9.36
N LEU A 321 -3.19 -22.31 -8.16
CA LEU A 321 -2.73 -22.85 -6.90
C LEU A 321 -3.86 -22.76 -5.87
N ASP A 322 -4.04 -23.84 -5.12
CA ASP A 322 -4.90 -23.92 -3.94
C ASP A 322 -4.14 -24.65 -2.81
N GLY A 323 -4.45 -24.34 -1.56
CA GLY A 323 -3.76 -24.99 -0.44
C GLY A 323 -4.01 -24.43 0.95
N ASP A 324 -3.56 -25.17 1.96
CA ASP A 324 -3.51 -24.71 3.35
C ASP A 324 -2.07 -24.45 3.79
N PHE A 325 -1.90 -23.33 4.47
CA PHE A 325 -0.63 -22.86 5.00
C PHE A 325 -0.76 -22.50 6.47
N ALA A 326 0.29 -22.71 7.24
CA ALA A 326 0.41 -22.24 8.63
C ALA A 326 1.52 -21.19 8.72
N GLN A 327 1.51 -20.36 9.78
CA GLN A 327 2.54 -19.33 10.01
C GLN A 327 2.67 -18.33 8.85
N ALA A 328 1.59 -18.12 8.12
CA ALA A 328 1.55 -17.23 6.98
C ALA A 328 1.80 -15.76 7.40
N GLY A 329 1.31 -15.36 8.58
CA GLY A 329 1.14 -13.95 8.93
C GLY A 329 0.03 -13.30 8.10
N SER A 330 -0.40 -12.09 8.46
CA SER A 330 -1.57 -11.42 7.86
C SER A 330 -1.36 -10.87 6.44
N HIS A 331 -0.20 -11.07 5.80
CA HIS A 331 0.17 -10.45 4.52
C HIS A 331 0.88 -11.42 3.54
N ALA A 332 0.64 -12.73 3.69
CA ALA A 332 1.61 -13.76 3.33
C ALA A 332 1.78 -14.05 1.83
N VAL A 333 0.72 -13.97 1.03
CA VAL A 333 0.72 -14.63 -0.30
C VAL A 333 1.48 -13.81 -1.35
N VAL A 334 1.35 -12.48 -1.33
CA VAL A 334 2.04 -11.61 -2.30
C VAL A 334 3.51 -11.37 -1.93
N ALA A 335 3.87 -11.56 -0.65
CA ALA A 335 5.22 -11.31 -0.15
C ALA A 335 6.10 -12.57 -0.03
N ALA A 336 5.58 -13.78 -0.35
CA ALA A 336 6.28 -15.06 -0.20
C ALA A 336 7.03 -15.13 1.15
N ASN A 337 6.28 -15.09 2.26
CA ASN A 337 6.86 -15.09 3.59
C ASN A 337 7.72 -16.35 3.82
N ALA A 338 8.98 -16.17 4.22
CA ALA A 338 9.94 -17.26 4.45
C ALA A 338 9.48 -18.24 5.56
N ASP A 339 8.64 -17.76 6.48
CA ASP A 339 8.13 -18.55 7.61
C ASP A 339 6.86 -19.35 7.27
N MET A 340 6.25 -19.10 6.11
CA MET A 340 5.03 -19.79 5.68
C MET A 340 5.27 -21.29 5.52
N GLN A 341 4.46 -22.11 6.18
CA GLN A 341 4.57 -23.57 6.15
C GLN A 341 3.44 -24.19 5.33
N VAL A 342 3.79 -25.04 4.39
CA VAL A 342 2.86 -25.80 3.55
C VAL A 342 2.31 -26.99 4.34
N LEU A 343 0.98 -27.07 4.47
CA LEU A 343 0.26 -28.23 5.00
C LEU A 343 -0.21 -29.13 3.85
N HIS A 344 -0.83 -28.51 2.86
CA HIS A 344 -1.17 -29.12 1.58
C HIS A 344 -1.13 -28.04 0.51
N MET A 345 -0.71 -28.39 -0.71
CA MET A 345 -0.72 -27.48 -1.84
C MET A 345 -0.96 -28.27 -3.11
N HIS A 346 -1.83 -27.74 -3.96
CA HIS A 346 -2.07 -28.24 -5.30
C HIS A 346 -1.76 -27.12 -6.29
N MET A 347 -1.08 -27.46 -7.38
CA MET A 347 -0.80 -26.55 -8.48
C MET A 347 -1.22 -27.21 -9.79
N ASN A 348 -1.97 -26.48 -10.59
CA ASN A 348 -2.36 -26.87 -11.94
C ASN A 348 -1.71 -25.90 -12.93
N TYR A 349 -0.87 -26.42 -13.84
CA TYR A 349 -0.15 -25.59 -14.81
C TYR A 349 -0.48 -25.99 -16.25
N MET A 350 -1.01 -25.04 -17.02
CA MET A 350 -1.27 -25.18 -18.46
C MET A 350 -0.25 -24.35 -19.25
N ASP A 351 0.53 -25.00 -20.10
CA ASP A 351 1.59 -24.32 -20.85
C ASP A 351 1.04 -23.56 -22.06
N HIS A 352 1.55 -22.34 -22.28
CA HIS A 352 1.31 -21.55 -23.48
C HIS A 352 2.61 -21.21 -24.23
N GLY A 353 3.70 -21.93 -23.95
CA GLY A 353 4.99 -21.77 -24.63
C GLY A 353 6.21 -21.62 -23.73
N LEU A 354 6.06 -21.64 -22.40
CA LEU A 354 7.19 -21.55 -21.48
C LEU A 354 8.04 -22.83 -21.50
N VAL A 355 7.40 -24.01 -21.42
CA VAL A 355 8.08 -25.30 -21.32
C VAL A 355 9.01 -25.55 -22.53
N PRO A 356 8.58 -25.39 -23.80
CA PRO A 356 9.47 -25.53 -24.94
C PRO A 356 10.69 -24.60 -24.90
N LYS A 357 10.52 -23.35 -24.46
CA LYS A 357 11.62 -22.39 -24.33
C LYS A 357 12.62 -22.79 -23.24
N ILE A 358 12.14 -23.27 -22.09
CA ILE A 358 13.00 -23.79 -21.02
C ILE A 358 13.82 -24.98 -21.54
N LEU A 359 13.18 -25.92 -22.24
CA LEU A 359 13.85 -27.11 -22.76
C LEU A 359 14.90 -26.77 -23.82
N ASP A 360 14.58 -25.86 -24.75
CA ASP A 360 15.53 -25.38 -25.77
C ASP A 360 16.75 -24.70 -25.13
N GLN A 361 16.55 -23.87 -24.11
CA GLN A 361 17.65 -23.23 -23.39
C GLN A 361 18.47 -24.22 -22.55
N ALA A 362 17.83 -25.20 -21.93
CA ALA A 362 18.54 -26.27 -21.22
C ALA A 362 19.41 -27.12 -22.18
N ALA A 363 18.93 -27.39 -23.40
CA ALA A 363 19.71 -28.09 -24.43
C ALA A 363 20.91 -27.25 -24.89
N LYS A 364 20.70 -25.96 -25.16
CA LYS A 364 21.77 -25.01 -25.52
C LYS A 364 22.83 -24.90 -24.43
N ALA A 365 22.43 -24.80 -23.16
CA ALA A 365 23.35 -24.74 -22.02
C ALA A 365 24.24 -26.00 -21.91
N ARG A 366 23.80 -27.14 -22.44
CA ARG A 366 24.55 -28.40 -22.49
C ARG A 366 25.31 -28.61 -23.79
N ASN A 367 25.29 -27.66 -24.73
CA ASN A 367 25.81 -27.82 -26.09
C ASN A 367 25.26 -29.06 -26.80
N MET A 368 23.99 -29.38 -26.59
CA MET A 368 23.29 -30.55 -27.15
C MET A 368 22.10 -30.11 -28.01
N ASN A 369 21.71 -30.93 -28.98
CA ASN A 369 20.41 -30.79 -29.62
C ASN A 369 19.31 -31.19 -28.62
N LEU A 370 18.17 -30.49 -28.67
CA LEU A 370 17.00 -30.81 -27.85
C LEU A 370 16.54 -32.27 -28.01
N GLN A 371 16.52 -32.81 -29.23
CA GLN A 371 16.13 -34.19 -29.48
C GLN A 371 17.09 -35.19 -28.81
N ASP A 372 18.39 -34.96 -28.93
CA ASP A 372 19.41 -35.83 -28.30
C ASP A 372 19.29 -35.82 -26.77
N MET A 373 19.05 -34.64 -26.19
CA MET A 373 18.84 -34.49 -24.74
C MET A 373 17.59 -35.25 -24.28
N LEU A 374 16.47 -35.08 -24.99
CA LEU A 374 15.21 -35.75 -24.65
C LEU A 374 15.30 -37.26 -24.80
N SER A 375 15.94 -37.77 -25.86
CA SER A 375 16.20 -39.21 -26.03
C SER A 375 17.08 -39.77 -24.91
N GLY A 376 18.12 -39.03 -24.50
CA GLY A 376 18.96 -39.40 -23.36
C GLY A 376 18.16 -39.50 -22.06
N TRP A 377 17.26 -38.56 -21.80
CA TRP A 377 16.37 -38.59 -20.63
C TRP A 377 15.37 -39.75 -20.69
N GLN A 378 14.79 -40.05 -21.85
CA GLN A 378 13.90 -41.19 -22.03
C GLN A 378 14.62 -42.52 -21.71
N GLU A 379 15.85 -42.71 -22.16
CA GLU A 379 16.64 -43.91 -21.84
C GLU A 379 17.00 -43.98 -20.36
N GLN A 380 17.35 -42.86 -19.73
CA GLN A 380 17.65 -42.81 -18.30
C GLN A 380 16.42 -43.19 -17.44
N ILE A 381 15.22 -42.76 -17.84
CA ILE A 381 13.98 -43.11 -17.16
C ILE A 381 13.60 -44.58 -17.38
N LYS A 382 13.83 -45.15 -18.55
CA LYS A 382 13.62 -46.61 -18.75
C LYS A 382 14.48 -47.44 -17.80
N GLN A 383 15.67 -46.96 -17.44
CA GLN A 383 16.59 -47.62 -16.51
C GLN A 383 16.29 -47.32 -15.04
N GLY A 384 15.61 -46.20 -14.73
CA GLY A 384 15.31 -45.74 -13.38
C GLY A 384 13.83 -45.85 -13.01
N ASN A 385 13.51 -46.51 -11.91
CA ASN A 385 12.11 -46.67 -11.47
C ASN A 385 11.58 -45.42 -10.70
N ASN A 386 11.62 -44.24 -11.33
CA ASN A 386 11.11 -42.99 -10.74
C ASN A 386 9.85 -42.49 -11.49
N PRO A 387 8.64 -42.74 -10.97
CA PRO A 387 7.39 -42.38 -11.64
C PRO A 387 7.21 -40.86 -11.79
N ILE A 388 7.76 -40.06 -10.88
CA ILE A 388 7.66 -38.60 -10.94
C ILE A 388 8.44 -38.07 -12.14
N LEU A 389 9.65 -38.58 -12.38
CA LEU A 389 10.44 -38.16 -13.54
C LEU A 389 9.80 -38.62 -14.85
N ALA A 390 9.22 -39.83 -14.88
CA ALA A 390 8.50 -40.32 -16.05
C ALA A 390 7.33 -39.40 -16.44
N GLN A 391 6.55 -38.98 -15.45
CA GLN A 391 5.45 -38.05 -15.64
C GLN A 391 5.93 -36.65 -16.05
N ALA A 392 6.91 -36.08 -15.34
CA ALA A 392 7.49 -34.78 -15.70
C ALA A 392 8.04 -34.77 -17.14
N LEU A 393 8.71 -35.84 -17.58
CA LEU A 393 9.19 -35.97 -18.96
C LEU A 393 8.02 -36.12 -19.95
N THR A 394 6.99 -36.87 -19.59
CA THR A 394 5.79 -37.06 -20.45
C THR A 394 5.12 -35.72 -20.71
N TYR A 395 4.95 -34.90 -19.67
CA TYR A 395 4.46 -33.53 -19.81
C TYR A 395 5.41 -32.65 -20.63
N ALA A 396 6.72 -32.68 -20.33
CA ALA A 396 7.71 -31.88 -21.04
C ALA A 396 7.75 -32.16 -22.56
N LEU A 397 7.46 -33.40 -22.97
CA LEU A 397 7.38 -33.79 -24.38
C LEU A 397 6.09 -33.36 -25.06
N HIS A 398 5.01 -33.19 -24.29
CA HIS A 398 3.67 -32.89 -24.80
C HIS A 398 2.89 -31.90 -23.92
N PRO A 399 3.43 -30.71 -23.65
CA PRO A 399 2.79 -29.75 -22.76
C PRO A 399 1.46 -29.22 -23.33
N GLU A 400 1.24 -29.37 -24.65
CA GLU A 400 0.02 -29.00 -25.35
C GLU A 400 -1.19 -29.91 -25.08
N LYS A 401 -1.00 -31.08 -24.46
CA LYS A 401 -2.06 -32.09 -24.29
C LYS A 401 -3.01 -31.80 -23.12
N GLY A 402 -2.68 -30.86 -22.25
CA GLY A 402 -3.49 -30.47 -21.10
C GLY A 402 -2.63 -29.97 -19.95
N PRO A 403 -3.21 -29.72 -18.77
CA PRO A 403 -2.46 -29.19 -17.64
C PRO A 403 -1.63 -30.26 -16.92
N LEU A 404 -0.57 -29.83 -16.24
CA LEU A 404 0.19 -30.61 -15.27
C LEU A 404 -0.37 -30.36 -13.88
N ASP A 405 -0.84 -31.41 -13.20
CA ASP A 405 -1.25 -31.34 -11.81
C ASP A 405 -0.09 -31.75 -10.89
N ILE A 406 0.21 -30.91 -9.91
CA ILE A 406 1.27 -31.08 -8.93
C ILE A 406 0.65 -31.03 -7.54
N TYR A 407 0.67 -32.15 -6.82
CA TYR A 407 0.20 -32.23 -5.44
C TYR A 407 1.39 -32.33 -4.50
N ILE A 408 1.35 -31.54 -3.43
CA ILE A 408 2.36 -31.51 -2.39
C ILE A 408 1.66 -31.68 -1.05
N GLN A 409 1.93 -32.81 -0.38
CA GLN A 409 1.37 -33.14 0.92
C GLN A 409 2.46 -33.63 1.87
N PRO A 410 3.21 -32.71 2.49
CA PRO A 410 4.29 -33.07 3.41
C PRO A 410 3.77 -33.87 4.61
N GLN A 411 4.54 -34.84 5.10
CA GLN A 411 4.16 -35.61 6.31
C GLN A 411 4.13 -34.75 7.58
N ARG A 412 4.85 -33.63 7.56
CA ARG A 412 4.87 -32.59 8.59
C ARG A 412 4.94 -31.24 7.87
N PRO A 413 4.42 -30.16 8.46
CA PRO A 413 4.50 -28.82 7.86
C PRO A 413 5.93 -28.49 7.44
N LEU A 414 6.11 -28.01 6.20
CA LEU A 414 7.42 -27.65 5.65
C LEU A 414 7.43 -26.20 5.17
N PRO A 415 8.52 -25.44 5.35
CA PRO A 415 8.60 -24.07 4.82
C PRO A 415 8.39 -24.04 3.30
N LEU A 416 7.65 -23.04 2.80
CA LEU A 416 7.35 -22.87 1.38
C LEU A 416 8.61 -22.85 0.52
N MET A 417 9.65 -22.14 0.97
CA MET A 417 10.93 -22.08 0.25
C MET A 417 11.62 -23.45 0.16
N THR A 418 11.49 -24.30 1.18
CA THR A 418 12.00 -25.68 1.16
C THR A 418 11.22 -26.52 0.15
N VAL A 419 9.90 -26.36 0.09
CA VAL A 419 9.05 -27.03 -0.91
C VAL A 419 9.42 -26.56 -2.31
N LEU A 420 9.55 -25.26 -2.57
CA LEU A 420 9.93 -24.73 -3.88
C LEU A 420 11.33 -25.19 -4.32
N ALA A 421 12.32 -25.17 -3.41
CA ALA A 421 13.66 -25.68 -3.69
C ALA A 421 13.64 -27.19 -3.99
N SER A 422 12.77 -27.94 -3.32
CA SER A 422 12.63 -29.39 -3.52
C SER A 422 12.17 -29.75 -4.94
N LEU A 423 11.27 -28.95 -5.53
CA LEU A 423 10.77 -29.14 -6.90
C LEU A 423 11.89 -29.07 -7.94
N GLY A 424 12.87 -28.18 -7.74
CA GLY A 424 14.06 -28.09 -8.58
C GLY A 424 15.03 -29.27 -8.44
N ALA A 425 14.97 -30.01 -7.33
CA ALA A 425 15.91 -31.10 -7.00
C ALA A 425 15.38 -32.51 -7.30
N VAL A 426 14.12 -32.65 -7.74
CA VAL A 426 13.42 -33.94 -7.97
C VAL A 426 14.18 -34.86 -8.93
N GLY A 427 14.89 -34.29 -9.91
CA GLY A 427 15.73 -35.03 -10.87
C GLY A 427 17.00 -35.65 -10.31
N VAL A 428 17.48 -35.16 -9.17
CA VAL A 428 18.82 -35.50 -8.63
C VAL A 428 18.73 -36.26 -7.32
N ALA A 429 17.67 -36.05 -6.53
CA ALA A 429 17.48 -36.69 -5.22
C ALA A 429 16.01 -37.13 -5.03
N PRO A 430 15.63 -38.34 -5.47
CA PRO A 430 14.25 -38.85 -5.38
C PRO A 430 13.68 -38.91 -3.96
N GLN A 431 14.54 -39.04 -2.94
CA GLN A 431 14.14 -39.05 -1.54
C GLN A 431 13.55 -37.71 -1.08
N ILE A 432 13.96 -36.60 -1.71
CA ILE A 432 13.43 -35.27 -1.42
C ILE A 432 11.96 -35.18 -1.83
N ALA A 433 11.59 -35.76 -2.98
CA ALA A 433 10.20 -35.80 -3.45
C ALA A 433 9.27 -36.55 -2.46
N GLN A 434 9.78 -37.61 -1.81
CA GLN A 434 9.02 -38.34 -0.79
C GLN A 434 8.83 -37.53 0.50
N GLN A 435 9.81 -36.72 0.90
CA GLN A 435 9.73 -35.89 2.11
C GLN A 435 8.68 -34.78 1.98
N VAL A 436 8.55 -34.21 0.79
CA VAL A 436 7.53 -33.18 0.50
C VAL A 436 6.18 -33.78 0.09
N GLY A 437 6.08 -35.10 -0.04
CA GLY A 437 4.86 -35.78 -0.49
C GLY A 437 4.44 -35.36 -1.89
N LEU A 438 5.41 -35.18 -2.80
CA LEU A 438 5.16 -34.77 -4.18
C LEU A 438 4.52 -35.91 -4.98
N SER A 439 3.43 -35.60 -5.66
CA SER A 439 2.92 -36.41 -6.76
C SER A 439 2.59 -35.53 -7.97
N LEU A 440 2.77 -36.10 -9.16
CA LEU A 440 2.44 -35.46 -10.43
C LEU A 440 1.33 -36.28 -11.09
N HIS A 441 0.48 -35.61 -11.85
CA HIS A 441 -0.43 -36.22 -12.81
C HIS A 441 -0.35 -35.47 -14.14
N THR A 442 -0.20 -36.23 -15.24
CA THR A 442 -0.20 -35.70 -16.60
C THR A 442 -1.49 -36.11 -17.33
N PRO A 443 -1.92 -35.34 -18.34
CA PRO A 443 -3.13 -35.62 -19.10
C PRO A 443 -3.02 -36.87 -19.98
#